data_AF-A0AAW9TVH4-F1
#
_entry.id   AF-A0AAW9TVH4-F1
#
_cell.length_a   1.000
_cell.length_b   1.000
_cell.length_c   1.000
_cell.angle_alpha   90.00
_cell.angle_beta   90.00
_cell.angle_gamma   90.00
#
_symmetry.space_group_name_H-M   'P 1'
#
loop_
_entity.id
_entity.type
_entity.pdbx_description
1 polymer ?
#
loop_
_entity_poly.entity_id
_entity_poly.type
_entity_poly.pdbx_seq_one_letter_code
_entity_poly.pdbx_strand_id
1 'polypeptide(L)'
;MVLFCSDPHISPETKENAVSEFISYLFAILVVGPLQAEISERLRGVPSTEIVQAGRACVAAEAPRLLQRAQEDWGWAAANAVGVSVGLIDPASLLAGQNADCDRLVQVLSQSSGGNGDDEA
;
A
#
# COMPACT_ATOMS: atom_id res chain seq x y z
N MET A 1 19.73 -6.42 1.09
CA MET A 1 19.79 -5.22 0.24
C MET A 1 18.88 -4.15 0.84
N VAL A 2 19.24 -3.68 2.03
CA VAL A 2 18.69 -2.44 2.59
C VAL A 2 19.76 -1.42 2.23
N LEU A 3 19.45 -0.56 1.28
CA LEU A 3 20.24 0.64 1.03
C LEU A 3 20.02 1.58 2.23
N PHE A 4 20.67 1.25 3.34
CA PHE A 4 20.99 2.23 4.35
C PHE A 4 21.92 3.23 3.65
N CYS A 5 21.50 4.49 3.62
CA CYS A 5 22.36 5.60 3.26
C CYS A 5 23.61 5.56 4.14
N SER A 6 24.67 4.94 3.63
CA SER A 6 26.03 5.18 4.09
C SER A 6 26.43 6.55 3.59
N ASP A 7 26.30 7.56 4.45
CA ASP A 7 27.21 8.71 4.41
C ASP A 7 27.93 8.85 5.76
N PRO A 8 29.23 8.54 5.81
CA PRO A 8 30.10 8.80 6.94
C PRO A 8 30.73 10.19 6.83
N HIS A 9 29.96 11.26 7.03
CA HIS A 9 30.52 12.58 7.23
C HIS A 9 29.80 13.35 8.34
N ILE A 10 30.04 12.90 9.57
CA ILE A 10 29.66 13.62 10.79
C ILE A 10 30.53 14.89 10.90
N SER A 11 29.92 16.07 10.65
CA SER A 11 30.48 17.38 11.02
C SER A 11 29.35 18.29 11.50
N PRO A 12 29.58 19.15 12.50
CA PRO A 12 28.56 19.51 13.50
C PRO A 12 27.77 20.78 13.14
N GLU A 13 26.49 20.63 12.79
CA GLU A 13 25.48 21.70 12.80
C GLU A 13 24.37 21.34 13.81
N THR A 14 24.65 21.56 15.09
CA THR A 14 23.93 21.02 16.26
C THR A 14 22.51 21.62 16.49
N LYS A 15 21.91 22.34 15.53
CA LYS A 15 20.55 22.89 15.68
C LYS A 15 19.51 22.34 14.71
N GLU A 16 19.87 21.99 13.47
CA GLU A 16 18.92 21.44 12.48
C GLU A 16 18.73 19.92 12.59
N ASN A 17 19.72 19.21 13.13
CA ASN A 17 19.65 17.76 13.32
C ASN A 17 18.60 17.33 14.34
N ALA A 18 18.29 18.17 15.34
CA ALA A 18 17.31 17.84 16.37
C ALA A 18 15.89 17.71 15.80
N VAL A 19 15.55 18.52 14.79
CA VAL A 19 14.23 18.47 14.14
C VAL A 19 14.13 17.25 13.23
N SER A 20 15.19 16.97 12.45
CA SER A 20 15.23 15.79 11.58
C SER A 20 15.20 14.48 12.37
N GLU A 21 16.00 14.36 13.44
CA GLU A 21 15.99 13.21 14.36
C GLU A 21 14.65 13.05 15.07
N PHE A 22 14.05 14.15 15.52
CA PHE A 22 12.73 14.12 16.15
C PHE A 22 11.63 13.66 15.18
N ILE A 23 11.63 14.16 13.93
CA ILE A 23 10.67 13.73 12.91
C ILE A 23 10.88 12.26 12.53
N SER A 24 12.14 11.82 12.38
CA SER A 24 12.47 10.41 12.12
C SER A 24 12.01 9.49 13.26
N TYR A 25 12.22 9.90 14.51
CA TYR A 25 11.78 9.19 15.70
C TYR A 25 10.25 9.14 15.83
N LEU A 26 9.57 10.26 15.55
CA LEU A 26 8.11 10.32 15.49
C LEU A 26 7.57 9.40 14.40
N PHE A 27 8.20 9.35 13.23
CA PHE A 27 7.79 8.45 12.15
C PHE A 27 7.98 6.98 12.58
N ALA A 28 9.10 6.64 13.22
CA ALA A 28 9.32 5.29 13.76
C ALA A 28 8.24 4.90 14.79
N ILE A 29 7.89 5.79 15.72
CA ILE A 29 6.90 5.47 16.77
C ILE A 29 5.47 5.48 16.24
N LEU A 30 5.12 6.46 15.40
CA LEU A 30 3.75 6.70 14.93
C LEU A 30 3.40 6.00 13.62
N VAL A 31 4.39 5.48 12.88
CA VAL A 31 4.13 4.72 11.64
C VAL A 31 4.55 3.26 11.83
N VAL A 32 5.77 2.99 12.32
CA VAL A 32 6.25 1.60 12.47
C VAL A 32 5.63 0.90 13.68
N GLY A 33 5.44 1.64 14.78
CA GLY A 33 4.78 1.15 16.00
C GLY A 33 3.32 0.71 15.80
N PRO A 34 2.41 1.59 15.36
CA PRO A 34 0.99 1.26 15.23
C PRO A 34 0.69 0.30 14.08
N LEU A 35 1.49 0.28 13.01
CA LEU A 35 1.24 -0.63 11.90
C LEU A 35 1.23 -2.10 12.32
N GLN A 36 2.10 -2.52 13.23
CA GLN A 36 2.24 -3.94 13.56
C GLN A 36 1.02 -4.50 14.33
N ALA A 37 0.41 -3.69 15.18
CA ALA A 37 -0.81 -4.07 15.92
C ALA A 37 -2.04 -4.03 15.01
N GLU A 38 -2.14 -3.01 14.16
CA GLU A 38 -3.29 -2.85 13.27
C GLU A 38 -3.29 -3.87 12.13
N ILE A 39 -2.12 -4.17 11.52
CA ILE A 39 -2.04 -5.21 10.47
C ILE A 39 -2.45 -6.56 11.05
N SER A 40 -1.98 -6.91 12.24
CA SER A 40 -2.34 -8.19 12.89
C SER A 40 -3.84 -8.28 13.19
N GLU A 41 -4.47 -7.19 13.61
CA GLU A 41 -5.91 -7.10 13.87
C GLU A 41 -6.74 -7.16 12.58
N ARG A 42 -6.34 -6.40 11.56
CA ARG A 42 -6.96 -6.43 10.22
C ARG A 42 -6.79 -7.80 9.56
N LEU A 43 -5.75 -8.54 9.95
CA LEU A 43 -5.50 -9.90 9.50
C LEU A 43 -6.33 -10.96 10.28
N ARG A 44 -7.08 -10.59 11.33
CA ARG A 44 -8.01 -11.50 12.01
C ARG A 44 -9.28 -11.64 11.15
N GLY A 45 -9.44 -12.80 10.53
CA GLY A 45 -10.63 -13.12 9.72
C GLY A 45 -10.48 -12.82 8.22
N VAL A 46 -9.29 -12.49 7.73
CA VAL A 46 -9.01 -12.44 6.27
C VAL A 46 -9.09 -13.84 5.67
N PRO A 47 -9.22 -13.91 4.33
CA PRO A 47 -9.25 -15.17 3.60
C PRO A 47 -8.03 -16.04 3.90
N SER A 48 -8.08 -17.31 3.46
CA SER A 48 -7.03 -18.31 3.69
C SER A 48 -5.62 -17.73 3.59
N THR A 49 -4.69 -18.23 4.40
CA THR A 49 -3.28 -17.80 4.39
C THR A 49 -2.67 -17.80 2.98
N GLU A 50 -3.18 -18.65 2.09
CA GLU A 50 -2.88 -18.69 0.67
C GLU A 50 -3.25 -17.40 -0.09
N ILE A 51 -4.44 -16.84 0.12
CA ILE A 51 -4.88 -15.59 -0.55
C ILE A 51 -4.04 -14.40 -0.06
N VAL A 52 -3.72 -14.36 1.23
CA VAL A 52 -2.83 -13.32 1.78
C VAL A 52 -1.41 -13.46 1.21
N GLN A 53 -0.93 -14.68 0.99
CA GLN A 53 0.35 -14.93 0.34
C GLN A 53 0.34 -14.49 -1.14
N ALA A 54 -0.72 -14.85 -1.88
CA ALA A 54 -0.91 -14.44 -3.27
C ALA A 54 -1.02 -12.92 -3.40
N GLY A 55 -1.77 -12.26 -2.51
CA GLY A 55 -1.86 -10.79 -2.50
C GLY A 55 -0.52 -10.12 -2.25
N ARG A 56 0.27 -10.62 -1.29
CA ARG A 56 1.64 -10.13 -1.05
C ARG A 56 2.55 -10.32 -2.27
N ALA A 57 2.46 -11.46 -2.94
CA ALA A 57 3.23 -11.74 -4.15
C ALA A 57 2.82 -10.82 -5.32
N CYS A 58 1.52 -10.64 -5.53
CA CYS A 58 0.98 -9.72 -6.54
C CYS A 58 1.46 -8.28 -6.30
N VAL A 59 1.28 -7.76 -5.08
CA VAL A 59 1.71 -6.39 -4.73
C VAL A 59 3.22 -6.24 -4.88
N ALA A 60 4.02 -7.21 -4.42
CA ALA A 60 5.47 -7.14 -4.55
C ALA A 60 5.95 -7.11 -6.02
N ALA A 61 5.21 -7.77 -6.92
CA ALA A 61 5.51 -7.76 -8.35
C ALA A 61 5.02 -6.50 -9.07
N GLU A 62 3.80 -6.03 -8.77
CA GLU A 62 3.11 -5.02 -9.58
C GLU A 62 3.21 -3.60 -9.00
N ALA A 63 3.34 -3.44 -7.67
CA ALA A 63 3.39 -2.12 -7.04
C ALA A 63 4.50 -1.21 -7.58
N PRO A 64 5.73 -1.68 -7.87
CA PRO A 64 6.76 -0.84 -8.46
C PRO A 64 6.34 -0.25 -9.81
N ARG A 65 5.62 -1.01 -10.64
CA ARG A 65 5.17 -0.57 -11.97
C ARG A 65 4.07 0.48 -11.85
N LEU A 66 3.09 0.27 -10.97
CA LEU A 66 2.04 1.26 -10.67
C LEU A 66 2.64 2.55 -10.10
N LEU A 67 3.64 2.43 -9.23
CA LEU A 67 4.34 3.59 -8.66
C LEU A 67 5.13 4.35 -9.71
N GLN A 68 5.79 3.66 -10.64
CA GLN A 68 6.48 4.31 -11.76
C GLN A 68 5.47 5.07 -12.65
N ARG A 69 4.35 4.43 -13.00
CA ARG A 69 3.29 5.09 -13.78
C ARG A 69 2.71 6.31 -13.07
N ALA A 70 2.49 6.23 -11.77
CA ALA A 70 1.95 7.35 -10.99
C ALA A 70 2.89 8.56 -10.98
N GLN A 71 4.21 8.33 -11.02
CA GLN A 71 5.21 9.40 -11.11
C GLN A 71 5.29 10.00 -12.51
N GLU A 72 5.16 9.17 -13.55
CA GLU A 72 5.20 9.60 -14.95
C GLU A 72 3.90 10.30 -15.38
N ASP A 73 2.76 9.88 -14.84
CA ASP A 73 1.43 10.38 -15.18
C ASP A 73 0.64 10.74 -13.91
N TRP A 74 0.88 11.97 -13.44
CA TRP A 74 0.17 12.55 -12.30
C TRP A 74 -1.34 12.67 -12.53
N GLY A 75 -1.79 12.85 -13.78
CA GLY A 75 -3.21 12.96 -14.10
C GLY A 75 -3.93 11.61 -13.93
N TRP A 76 -3.31 10.54 -14.44
CA TRP A 76 -3.79 9.18 -14.21
C TRP A 76 -3.82 8.83 -12.73
N ALA A 77 -2.77 9.17 -11.98
CA ALA A 77 -2.70 8.91 -10.54
C ALA A 77 -3.84 9.59 -9.78
N ALA A 78 -4.04 10.90 -10.01
CA ALA A 78 -5.10 11.67 -9.36
C ALA A 78 -6.50 11.14 -9.72
N ALA A 79 -6.75 10.86 -11.00
CA ALA A 79 -8.03 10.34 -11.45
C ALA A 79 -8.36 8.98 -10.84
N ASN A 80 -7.39 8.06 -10.78
CA ASN A 80 -7.59 6.73 -10.19
C ASN A 80 -7.71 6.79 -8.67
N ALA A 81 -6.93 7.65 -8.00
CA ALA A 81 -7.05 7.84 -6.55
C ALA A 81 -8.44 8.35 -6.16
N VAL A 82 -8.94 9.37 -6.86
CA VAL A 82 -10.31 9.89 -6.64
C VAL A 82 -11.34 8.83 -7.00
N GLY A 83 -11.22 8.21 -8.18
CA GLY A 83 -12.17 7.20 -8.66
C GLY A 83 -12.32 6.01 -7.73
N VAL A 84 -11.22 5.48 -7.19
CA VAL A 84 -11.25 4.41 -6.18
C VAL A 84 -11.90 4.90 -4.88
N SER A 85 -11.57 6.12 -4.44
CA SER A 85 -12.11 6.68 -3.19
C SER A 85 -13.62 6.89 -3.22
N VAL A 86 -14.17 7.25 -4.38
CA VAL A 86 -15.63 7.42 -4.56
C VAL A 86 -16.33 6.18 -5.12
N GLY A 87 -15.61 5.05 -5.27
CA GLY A 87 -16.15 3.78 -5.77
C GLY A 87 -16.46 3.76 -7.28
N LEU A 88 -16.00 4.73 -8.06
CA LEU A 88 -16.15 4.76 -9.52
C LEU A 88 -15.16 3.84 -10.25
N ILE A 89 -14.01 3.55 -9.63
CA ILE A 89 -12.98 2.67 -10.19
C ILE A 89 -12.76 1.52 -9.23
N ASP A 90 -12.90 0.29 -9.74
CA ASP A 90 -12.55 -0.90 -8.98
C ASP A 90 -11.02 -0.99 -8.86
N PRO A 91 -10.43 -0.93 -7.65
CA PRO A 91 -9.00 -1.10 -7.49
C PRO A 91 -8.49 -2.41 -8.09
N ALA A 92 -9.29 -3.48 -8.10
CA ALA A 92 -8.91 -4.77 -8.68
C ALA A 92 -8.64 -4.69 -10.19
N SER A 93 -9.31 -3.76 -10.90
CA SER A 93 -9.06 -3.51 -12.33
C SER A 93 -7.67 -2.97 -12.61
N LEU A 94 -7.01 -2.35 -11.63
CA LEU A 94 -5.63 -1.85 -11.73
C LEU A 94 -4.59 -2.97 -11.65
N LEU A 95 -4.96 -4.12 -11.09
CA LEU A 95 -4.10 -5.29 -10.92
C LEU A 95 -4.45 -6.44 -11.89
N ALA A 96 -5.59 -6.36 -12.57
CA ALA A 96 -6.08 -7.42 -13.45
C ALA A 96 -5.16 -7.68 -14.65
N GLY A 97 -4.93 -8.96 -14.97
CA GLY A 97 -4.17 -9.36 -16.16
C GLY A 97 -2.65 -9.24 -16.04
N GLN A 98 -2.13 -8.97 -14.84
CA GLN A 98 -0.69 -8.79 -14.60
C GLN A 98 0.04 -10.11 -14.36
N ASN A 99 -0.47 -10.97 -13.46
CA ASN A 99 0.08 -12.30 -13.20
C ASN A 99 -0.94 -13.21 -12.46
N ALA A 100 -0.63 -14.49 -12.35
CA ALA A 100 -1.50 -15.49 -11.72
C ALA A 100 -1.80 -15.25 -10.22
N ASP A 101 -0.91 -14.58 -9.49
CA ASP A 101 -1.16 -14.20 -8.09
C ASP A 101 -2.12 -13.01 -8.00
N CYS A 102 -2.03 -12.07 -8.93
CA CYS A 102 -2.95 -10.96 -9.06
C CYS A 102 -4.33 -11.43 -9.52
N ASP A 103 -4.42 -12.40 -10.44
CA ASP A 103 -5.71 -12.95 -10.87
C ASP A 103 -6.46 -13.62 -9.71
N ARG A 104 -5.75 -14.37 -8.86
CA ARG A 104 -6.32 -14.94 -7.62
C ARG A 104 -6.79 -13.86 -6.65
N LEU A 105 -6.01 -12.79 -6.47
CA LEU A 105 -6.39 -11.66 -5.62
C LEU A 105 -7.63 -10.93 -6.17
N VAL A 106 -7.66 -10.63 -7.47
CA VAL A 106 -8.77 -9.95 -8.14
C VAL A 106 -10.06 -10.76 -7.98
N GLN A 107 -10.01 -12.08 -8.17
CA GLN A 107 -11.18 -12.94 -7.99
C GLN A 107 -11.79 -12.82 -6.58
N VAL A 108 -10.95 -12.70 -5.54
CA VAL A 108 -11.41 -12.51 -4.16
C VAL A 108 -11.98 -11.11 -3.94
N LEU A 109 -11.33 -10.07 -4.47
CA LEU A 109 -11.77 -8.68 -4.34
C LEU A 109 -13.09 -8.42 -5.07
N SER A 110 -13.28 -9.01 -6.25
CA SER A 110 -14.52 -8.89 -7.02
C SER A 110 -15.69 -9.60 -6.33
N GLN A 111 -15.44 -10.70 -5.62
CA GLN A 111 -16.47 -11.36 -4.80
C GLN A 111 -16.91 -10.51 -3.60
N SER A 112 -15.97 -9.77 -2.99
CA SER A 112 -16.29 -8.85 -1.89
C SER A 112 -17.06 -7.61 -2.36
N SER A 113 -16.84 -7.15 -3.60
CA SER A 113 -17.47 -5.96 -4.15
C SER A 113 -18.90 -6.21 -4.64
N GLY A 114 -19.28 -7.46 -4.90
CA GLY A 114 -20.63 -7.87 -5.28
C GLY A 114 -21.63 -8.03 -4.12
N GLY A 115 -21.28 -7.63 -2.89
CA GLY A 115 -22.06 -7.92 -1.67
C GLY A 115 -22.92 -6.78 -1.10
N ASN A 116 -22.98 -5.60 -1.71
CA ASN A 116 -23.65 -4.42 -1.12
C ASN A 116 -24.62 -3.74 -2.12
N GLY A 117 -25.69 -4.47 -2.49
CA GLY A 117 -26.70 -4.02 -3.44
C GLY A 117 -28.12 -3.89 -2.90
N ASP A 118 -28.38 -4.11 -1.61
CA ASP A 118 -29.75 -4.12 -1.07
C ASP A 118 -29.83 -3.33 0.24
N ASP A 119 -30.04 -2.00 0.17
CA ASP A 119 -30.71 -1.24 1.23
C ASP A 119 -31.37 0.00 0.60
N GLU A 120 -32.47 -0.27 -0.09
CA GLU A 120 -33.51 0.70 -0.43
C GLU A 120 -34.50 0.76 0.75
N ALA A 121 -34.61 1.93 1.40
CA ALA A 121 -35.76 2.33 2.22
C ALA A 121 -35.80 3.86 2.44
#